data_AF-A0A4Q3GRM2-F1
#
_entry.id   AF-A0A4Q3GRM2-F1
#
_cell.length_a   1.000
_cell.length_b   1.000
_cell.length_c   1.000
_cell.angle_alpha   90.00
_cell.angle_beta   90.00
_cell.angle_gamma   90.00
#
_symmetry.space_group_name_H-M   'P 1'
#
loop_
_entity.id
_entity.type
_entity.pdbx_description
1 polymer ?
#
loop_
_entity_poly.entity_id
_entity_poly.type
_entity_poly.pdbx_seq_one_letter_code
_entity_poly.pdbx_strand_id
1 'polypeptide(L)'
;RSLAGGKFSFAPFLAVVADPAGCADLAATTDDYVIPSGLLNGIVSGLISRSVLNDDIVGPEDFHACVFQEEHRPHDISQAFIDAIETATLPPHAGSNWSPAEAARSRGLCQQLLAKLMAECHVDDVNRIKPGIAEATRAVLRRVPHAVYVADQTDPEVQHIIHLAQMSNVPVIQRDLHNYRAVTIIQKVGGEQE
;
A
#
# COMPACT_ATOMS: atom_id res chain seq x y z
N ARG A 1 14.72 -6.54 13.13
CA ARG A 1 13.70 -7.54 12.75
C ARG A 1 13.07 -8.07 14.04
N SER A 2 11.76 -7.91 14.22
CA SER A 2 11.04 -8.23 15.47
C SER A 2 11.12 -9.71 15.87
N LEU A 3 11.24 -10.62 14.91
CA LEU A 3 11.25 -12.07 15.13
C LEU A 3 12.66 -12.68 15.33
N ALA A 4 13.73 -11.89 15.17
CA ALA A 4 15.10 -12.42 15.15
C ALA A 4 15.58 -13.00 16.50
N GLY A 5 14.92 -12.66 17.61
CA GLY A 5 15.21 -13.21 18.94
C GLY A 5 14.26 -14.32 19.39
N GLY A 6 13.32 -14.74 18.54
CA GLY A 6 12.37 -15.80 18.87
C GLY A 6 13.02 -17.19 18.86
N LYS A 7 12.54 -18.08 19.75
CA LYS A 7 12.95 -19.49 19.76
C LYS A 7 12.22 -20.27 18.67
N PHE A 8 12.48 -19.93 17.41
CA PHE A 8 11.98 -20.68 16.25
C PHE A 8 13.00 -21.74 15.82
N SER A 9 12.54 -22.85 15.24
CA SER A 9 13.40 -23.88 14.65
C SER A 9 13.97 -23.49 13.28
N PHE A 10 13.63 -22.30 12.78
CA PHE A 10 14.08 -21.73 11.51
C PHE A 10 14.46 -20.25 11.68
N ALA A 11 15.30 -19.75 10.77
CA ALA A 11 15.64 -18.33 10.73
C ALA A 11 14.51 -17.54 10.02
N PRO A 12 13.78 -16.64 10.71
CA PRO A 12 12.70 -15.90 10.08
C PRO A 12 13.24 -14.85 9.10
N PHE A 13 12.56 -14.70 7.98
CA PHE A 13 12.84 -13.69 6.95
C PHE A 13 11.53 -13.04 6.47
N LEU A 14 11.62 -11.85 5.87
CA LEU A 14 10.47 -11.12 5.35
C LEU A 14 10.21 -11.54 3.91
N ALA A 15 9.07 -12.18 3.68
CA ALA A 15 8.54 -12.49 2.35
C ALA A 15 7.27 -11.67 2.09
N VAL A 16 7.19 -11.02 0.93
CA VAL A 16 6.04 -10.19 0.53
C VAL A 16 5.63 -10.48 -0.92
N VAL A 17 4.43 -10.07 -1.31
CA VAL A 17 3.99 -10.21 -2.72
C VAL A 17 4.71 -9.20 -3.61
N ALA A 18 4.73 -7.93 -3.21
CA ALA A 18 5.47 -6.88 -3.91
C ALA A 18 6.37 -6.10 -2.96
N ASP A 19 7.53 -5.70 -3.47
CA ASP A 19 8.51 -4.89 -2.76
C ASP A 19 9.18 -3.86 -3.69
N PRO A 20 8.49 -2.76 -4.02
CA PRO A 20 9.07 -1.70 -4.85
C PRO A 20 10.33 -1.07 -4.26
N ALA A 21 10.48 -1.14 -2.93
CA ALA A 21 11.62 -0.59 -2.20
C ALA A 21 12.83 -1.54 -2.14
N GLY A 22 12.69 -2.82 -2.50
CA GLY A 22 13.76 -3.80 -2.41
C GLY A 22 14.28 -4.06 -0.99
N CYS A 23 13.43 -3.96 0.03
CA CYS A 23 13.76 -4.15 1.45
C CYS A 23 13.54 -5.59 1.98
N ALA A 24 12.67 -6.36 1.34
CA ALA A 24 12.32 -7.72 1.74
C ALA A 24 13.43 -8.72 1.38
N ASP A 25 13.44 -9.86 2.07
CA ASP A 25 14.35 -10.97 1.77
C ASP A 25 13.87 -11.79 0.58
N LEU A 26 12.56 -11.72 0.30
CA LEU A 26 11.90 -12.39 -0.82
C LEU A 26 10.68 -11.58 -1.26
N ALA A 27 10.52 -11.36 -2.56
CA ALA A 27 9.30 -10.80 -3.14
C ALA A 27 8.94 -11.49 -4.45
N ALA A 28 7.65 -11.47 -4.83
CA ALA A 28 7.24 -11.98 -6.15
C ALA A 28 7.51 -10.96 -7.26
N THR A 29 7.38 -9.66 -6.95
CA THR A 29 7.66 -8.54 -7.87
C THR A 29 8.22 -7.31 -7.14
N THR A 30 8.83 -6.40 -7.89
CA THR A 30 9.19 -5.04 -7.46
C THR A 30 8.20 -3.99 -7.99
N ASP A 31 7.13 -4.40 -8.65
CA ASP A 31 6.13 -3.47 -9.18
C ASP A 31 5.26 -2.90 -8.06
N ASP A 32 4.97 -1.60 -8.14
CA ASP A 32 3.88 -0.97 -7.41
C ASP A 32 2.58 -1.22 -8.17
N TYR A 33 1.56 -1.76 -7.52
CA TYR A 33 0.28 -2.09 -8.16
C TYR A 33 -0.91 -1.79 -7.24
N VAL A 34 -2.04 -1.48 -7.86
CA VAL A 34 -3.25 -1.12 -7.13
C VAL A 34 -3.94 -2.35 -6.55
N ILE A 35 -4.29 -2.29 -5.27
CA ILE A 35 -5.19 -3.25 -4.62
C ILE A 35 -6.44 -2.45 -4.22
N PRO A 36 -7.49 -2.42 -5.06
CA PRO A 36 -8.62 -1.50 -4.86
C PRO A 36 -9.28 -1.62 -3.48
N SER A 37 -9.46 -2.85 -2.98
CA SER A 37 -9.98 -3.12 -1.64
C SER A 37 -9.10 -2.53 -0.53
N GLY A 38 -7.78 -2.56 -0.70
CA GLY A 38 -6.81 -2.03 0.25
C GLY A 38 -6.72 -0.50 0.30
N LEU A 39 -7.24 0.21 -0.71
CA LEU A 39 -7.22 1.67 -0.77
C LEU A 39 -8.30 2.30 0.12
N LEU A 40 -9.53 1.81 -0.02
CA LEU A 40 -10.71 2.46 0.56
C LEU A 40 -10.98 2.04 2.00
N ASN A 41 -10.17 1.13 2.56
CA ASN A 41 -10.49 0.44 3.82
C ASN A 41 -11.93 -0.12 3.79
N GLY A 42 -12.38 -0.48 2.59
CA GLY A 42 -13.73 -0.90 2.31
C GLY A 42 -13.84 -2.39 2.57
N ILE A 43 -15.00 -2.80 3.08
CA ILE A 43 -15.41 -4.19 3.22
C ILE A 43 -15.76 -4.83 1.87
N VAL A 44 -14.93 -4.61 0.84
CA VAL A 44 -15.08 -5.24 -0.48
C VAL A 44 -15.06 -6.77 -0.33
N SER A 45 -14.38 -7.28 0.70
CA SER A 45 -14.43 -8.66 1.14
C SER A 45 -14.88 -8.72 2.60
N GLY A 46 -16.15 -9.07 2.79
CA GLY A 46 -16.71 -9.55 4.05
C GLY A 46 -17.48 -8.51 4.84
N LEU A 47 -18.60 -8.93 5.42
CA LEU A 47 -19.41 -8.15 6.36
C LEU A 47 -18.79 -8.07 7.75
N ILE A 48 -17.45 -8.14 7.85
CA ILE A 48 -16.73 -8.27 9.12
C ILE A 48 -15.90 -7.01 9.34
N SER A 49 -15.95 -6.47 10.55
CA SER A 49 -15.11 -5.34 10.96
C SER A 49 -13.62 -5.71 11.02
N ARG A 50 -12.77 -4.72 11.33
CA ARG A 50 -11.43 -5.02 11.84
C ARG A 50 -11.53 -5.80 13.15
N SER A 51 -10.48 -6.56 13.46
CA SER A 51 -10.36 -7.32 14.70
C SER A 51 -10.44 -6.41 15.92
N VAL A 52 -11.14 -6.89 16.95
CA VAL A 52 -11.31 -6.25 18.25
C VAL A 52 -10.59 -7.11 19.28
N LEU A 53 -9.63 -6.50 19.99
CA LEU A 53 -8.95 -7.10 21.13
C LEU A 53 -9.39 -6.31 22.37
N ASN A 54 -10.44 -6.80 23.02
CA ASN A 54 -11.04 -6.21 24.22
C ASN A 54 -11.54 -7.35 25.11
N ASP A 55 -11.06 -7.43 26.35
CA ASP A 55 -11.38 -8.48 27.31
C ASP A 55 -12.88 -8.57 27.68
N ASP A 56 -13.66 -7.49 27.46
CA ASP A 56 -15.11 -7.46 27.67
C ASP A 56 -15.89 -8.16 26.53
N ILE A 57 -15.25 -8.33 25.36
CA ILE A 57 -15.89 -8.81 24.11
C ILE A 57 -15.28 -10.13 23.66
N VAL A 58 -13.98 -10.30 23.84
CA VAL A 58 -13.22 -11.49 23.45
C VAL A 58 -13.47 -12.59 24.48
N GLY A 59 -14.04 -13.72 24.04
CA GLY A 59 -14.25 -14.87 24.90
C GLY A 59 -12.92 -15.51 25.34
N PRO A 60 -12.93 -16.32 26.42
CA PRO A 60 -11.71 -16.96 26.95
C PRO A 60 -11.02 -17.91 25.98
N GLU A 61 -11.74 -18.42 24.97
CA GLU A 61 -11.24 -19.30 23.92
C GLU A 61 -11.04 -18.58 22.57
N ASP A 62 -11.37 -17.29 22.50
CA ASP A 62 -11.26 -16.49 21.28
C ASP A 62 -9.88 -15.82 21.21
N PHE A 63 -9.34 -15.69 19.99
CA PHE A 63 -8.12 -14.91 19.77
C PHE A 63 -8.43 -13.40 19.65
N HIS A 64 -9.41 -13.06 18.82
CA HIS A 64 -9.95 -11.71 18.62
C HIS A 64 -11.45 -11.79 18.33
N ALA A 65 -12.19 -10.75 18.68
CA ALA A 65 -13.59 -10.57 18.30
C ALA A 65 -13.72 -9.73 17.02
N CYS A 66 -14.91 -9.71 16.44
CA CYS A 66 -15.27 -8.83 15.32
C CYS A 66 -16.77 -8.53 15.33
N VAL A 67 -17.17 -7.46 14.64
CA VAL A 67 -18.58 -7.10 14.43
C VAL A 67 -19.01 -7.56 13.04
N PHE A 68 -20.15 -8.26 12.99
CA PHE A 68 -20.83 -8.59 11.75
C PHE A 68 -21.77 -7.44 11.36
N GLN A 69 -21.54 -6.84 10.20
CA GLN A 69 -22.27 -5.68 9.66
C GLN A 69 -23.49 -6.16 8.85
N GLU A 70 -24.52 -6.63 9.55
CA GLU A 70 -25.75 -7.18 8.97
C GLU A 70 -26.45 -6.21 8.01
N GLU A 71 -26.41 -4.90 8.32
CA GLU A 71 -26.98 -3.83 7.51
C GLU A 71 -26.37 -3.73 6.10
N HIS A 72 -25.16 -4.26 5.91
CA HIS A 72 -24.46 -4.25 4.63
C HIS A 72 -24.64 -5.55 3.83
N ARG A 73 -25.36 -6.56 4.37
CA ARG A 73 -25.64 -7.82 3.68
C ARG A 73 -26.21 -7.63 2.26
N PRO A 74 -27.11 -6.67 1.97
CA PRO A 74 -27.61 -6.45 0.61
C PRO A 74 -26.55 -6.01 -0.41
N HIS A 75 -25.37 -5.58 0.05
CA HIS A 75 -24.25 -5.12 -0.76
C HIS A 75 -23.05 -6.09 -0.75
N ASP A 76 -23.19 -7.26 -0.12
CA ASP A 76 -22.11 -8.24 -0.03
C ASP A 76 -21.80 -8.86 -1.39
N ILE A 77 -20.55 -8.70 -1.83
CA ILE A 77 -20.02 -9.28 -3.07
C ILE A 77 -18.88 -10.27 -2.80
N SER A 78 -18.69 -10.68 -1.55
CA SER A 78 -17.54 -11.50 -1.13
C SER A 78 -17.45 -12.82 -1.89
N GLN A 79 -18.58 -13.52 -2.05
CA GLN A 79 -18.63 -14.78 -2.79
C GLN A 79 -18.26 -14.58 -4.27
N ALA A 80 -18.86 -13.58 -4.92
CA ALA A 80 -18.55 -13.27 -6.31
C ALA A 80 -17.09 -12.86 -6.52
N PHE A 81 -16.48 -12.16 -5.56
CA PHE A 81 -15.05 -11.83 -5.58
C PHE A 81 -14.16 -13.06 -5.45
N ILE A 82 -14.49 -13.98 -4.52
CA ILE A 82 -13.77 -15.25 -4.36
C ILE A 82 -13.91 -16.10 -5.63
N ASP A 83 -15.13 -16.25 -6.16
CA ASP A 83 -15.40 -16.98 -7.40
C ASP A 83 -14.58 -16.42 -8.57
N ALA A 84 -14.49 -15.09 -8.68
CA ALA A 84 -13.69 -14.44 -9.72
C ALA A 84 -12.19 -14.73 -9.59
N ILE A 85 -11.67 -14.83 -8.37
CA ILE A 85 -10.27 -15.22 -8.12
C ILE A 85 -10.05 -16.70 -8.44
N GLU A 86 -10.94 -17.59 -7.96
CA GLU A 86 -10.81 -19.03 -8.14
C GLU A 86 -10.93 -19.45 -9.61
N THR A 87 -11.73 -18.72 -10.39
CA THR A 87 -11.91 -18.95 -11.82
C THR A 87 -10.91 -18.20 -12.70
N ALA A 88 -10.08 -17.33 -12.13
CA ALA A 88 -9.09 -16.56 -12.88
C ALA A 88 -8.05 -17.49 -13.51
N THR A 89 -7.90 -17.41 -14.83
CA THR A 89 -6.83 -18.12 -15.54
C THR A 89 -5.49 -17.51 -15.17
N LEU A 90 -4.66 -18.26 -14.46
CA LEU A 90 -3.28 -17.85 -14.19
C LEU A 90 -2.50 -17.80 -15.51
N PRO A 91 -1.79 -16.70 -15.81
CA PRO A 91 -0.92 -16.66 -16.97
C PRO A 91 0.15 -17.77 -16.84
N PRO A 92 0.53 -18.44 -17.94
CA PRO A 92 1.58 -19.44 -17.91
C PRO A 92 2.85 -18.80 -17.35
N HIS A 93 3.40 -19.40 -16.28
CA HIS A 93 4.52 -18.93 -15.46
C HIS A 93 5.27 -17.73 -16.05
N ALA A 94 4.83 -16.53 -15.70
CA ALA A 94 5.71 -15.37 -15.75
C ALA A 94 6.74 -15.62 -14.64
N GLY A 95 7.96 -15.97 -15.02
CA GLY A 95 9.06 -16.10 -14.05
C GLY A 95 9.12 -14.83 -13.20
N SER A 96 9.37 -14.99 -11.89
CA SER A 96 9.58 -13.83 -11.05
C SER A 96 10.83 -13.09 -11.55
N ASN A 97 10.70 -11.79 -11.79
CA ASN A 97 11.85 -10.91 -12.07
C ASN A 97 12.67 -10.62 -10.80
N TRP A 98 12.24 -11.16 -9.66
CA TRP A 98 12.93 -10.94 -8.40
C TRP A 98 14.25 -11.72 -8.33
N SER A 99 15.28 -11.01 -7.88
CA SER A 99 16.54 -11.58 -7.45
C SER A 99 17.15 -10.68 -6.37
N PRO A 100 18.12 -11.16 -5.57
CA PRO A 100 18.84 -10.31 -4.62
C PRO A 100 19.50 -9.10 -5.29
N ALA A 101 19.96 -9.24 -6.54
CA ALA A 101 20.54 -8.14 -7.31
C ALA A 101 19.48 -7.10 -7.72
N GLU A 102 18.29 -7.55 -8.13
CA GLU A 102 17.17 -6.66 -8.49
C GLU A 102 16.62 -5.93 -7.27
N ALA A 103 16.50 -6.62 -6.13
CA ALA A 103 16.12 -6.01 -4.86
C ALA A 103 17.16 -4.95 -4.42
N ALA A 104 18.46 -5.24 -4.55
CA ALA A 104 19.50 -4.26 -4.25
C ALA A 104 19.44 -3.03 -5.18
N ARG A 105 19.17 -3.24 -6.47
CA ARG A 105 18.97 -2.15 -7.44
C ARG A 105 17.75 -1.30 -7.07
N SER A 106 16.61 -1.93 -6.81
CA SER A 106 15.37 -1.29 -6.39
C SER A 106 15.55 -0.44 -5.14
N ARG A 107 16.31 -0.95 -4.16
CA ARG A 107 16.67 -0.21 -2.95
C ARG A 107 17.50 1.05 -3.26
N GLY A 108 18.48 0.94 -4.15
CA GLY A 108 19.27 2.08 -4.60
C GLY A 108 18.43 3.14 -5.30
N LEU A 109 17.56 2.73 -6.21
CA LEU A 109 16.62 3.61 -6.92
C LEU A 109 15.64 4.29 -5.97
N CYS A 110 15.09 3.56 -5.01
CA CYS A 110 14.22 4.10 -3.97
C CYS A 110 14.92 5.19 -3.15
N GLN A 111 16.15 4.92 -2.68
CA GLN A 111 16.94 5.91 -1.94
C GLN A 111 17.24 7.16 -2.76
N GLN A 112 17.58 7.00 -4.04
CA GLN A 112 17.83 8.12 -4.96
C GLN A 112 16.57 8.94 -5.20
N LEU A 113 15.41 8.30 -5.41
CA LEU A 113 14.13 8.98 -5.59
C LEU A 113 13.76 9.80 -4.35
N LEU A 114 13.86 9.22 -3.16
CA LEU A 114 13.56 9.91 -1.91
C LEU A 114 14.48 11.11 -1.71
N ALA A 115 15.80 10.94 -1.89
CA ALA A 115 16.75 12.05 -1.77
C ALA A 115 16.46 13.18 -2.77
N LYS A 116 16.12 12.83 -4.01
CA LYS A 116 15.77 13.78 -5.07
C LYS A 116 14.50 14.56 -4.73
N LEU A 117 13.43 13.87 -4.30
CA LEU A 117 12.19 14.51 -3.87
C LEU A 117 12.38 15.40 -2.64
N MET A 118 13.18 14.96 -1.65
CA MET A 118 13.50 15.78 -0.48
C MET A 118 14.18 17.09 -0.88
N ALA A 119 15.19 17.02 -1.76
CA ALA A 119 15.94 18.18 -2.22
C ALA A 119 15.08 19.13 -3.09
N GLU A 120 14.37 18.60 -4.10
CA GLU A 120 13.58 19.38 -5.04
C GLU A 120 12.34 20.03 -4.40
N CYS A 121 11.73 19.37 -3.42
CA CYS A 121 10.50 19.82 -2.77
C CYS A 121 10.74 20.47 -1.40
N HIS A 122 12.00 20.67 -1.00
CA HIS A 122 12.39 21.23 0.31
C HIS A 122 11.70 20.51 1.48
N VAL A 123 11.76 19.18 1.47
CA VAL A 123 11.17 18.31 2.50
C VAL A 123 12.27 17.80 3.41
N ASP A 124 12.29 18.30 4.65
CA ASP A 124 13.31 17.93 5.65
C ASP A 124 13.03 16.57 6.33
N ASP A 125 11.77 16.11 6.31
CA ASP A 125 11.34 14.85 6.92
C ASP A 125 10.85 13.87 5.84
N VAL A 126 11.60 12.77 5.66
CA VAL A 126 11.30 11.71 4.70
C VAL A 126 9.89 11.11 4.90
N ASN A 127 9.36 11.13 6.13
CA ASN A 127 8.03 10.60 6.41
C ASN A 127 6.90 11.41 5.76
N ARG A 128 7.19 12.61 5.25
CA ARG A 128 6.24 13.39 4.45
C ARG A 128 6.15 12.93 3.00
N ILE A 129 7.03 12.04 2.56
CA ILE A 129 6.95 11.40 1.25
C ILE A 129 6.22 10.06 1.43
N LYS A 130 5.13 9.88 0.69
CA LYS A 130 4.28 8.69 0.74
C LYS A 130 4.39 7.95 -0.60
N PRO A 131 5.40 7.07 -0.74
CA PRO A 131 5.63 6.34 -1.98
C PRO A 131 4.72 5.10 -2.07
N GLY A 132 4.35 4.75 -3.29
CA GLY A 132 3.47 3.63 -3.58
C GLY A 132 2.02 4.06 -3.73
N ILE A 133 1.32 3.46 -4.70
CA ILE A 133 -0.03 3.88 -5.07
C ILE A 133 -1.01 3.81 -3.90
N ALA A 134 -0.86 2.82 -3.03
CA ALA A 134 -1.70 2.67 -1.85
C ALA A 134 -1.48 3.77 -0.80
N GLU A 135 -0.22 4.03 -0.44
CA GLU A 135 0.12 5.06 0.54
C GLU A 135 -0.17 6.47 0.00
N ALA A 136 0.15 6.72 -1.28
CA ALA A 136 -0.16 7.97 -1.96
C ALA A 136 -1.68 8.25 -1.95
N THR A 137 -2.50 7.26 -2.31
CA THR A 137 -3.96 7.42 -2.31
C THR A 137 -4.49 7.73 -0.90
N ARG A 138 -4.03 7.01 0.12
CA ARG A 138 -4.43 7.26 1.52
C ARG A 138 -4.00 8.64 1.99
N ALA A 139 -2.83 9.12 1.56
CA ALA A 139 -2.35 10.45 1.89
C ALA A 139 -3.26 11.55 1.31
N VAL A 140 -3.70 11.39 0.06
CA VAL A 140 -4.68 12.31 -0.55
C VAL A 140 -6.01 12.29 0.21
N LEU A 141 -6.49 11.11 0.61
CA LEU A 141 -7.79 10.96 1.29
C LEU A 141 -7.80 11.44 2.75
N ARG A 142 -6.66 11.34 3.47
CA ARG A 142 -6.64 11.41 4.94
C ARG A 142 -5.70 12.47 5.51
N ARG A 143 -4.89 13.13 4.69
CA ARG A 143 -3.88 14.12 5.13
C ARG A 143 -4.05 15.41 4.33
N VAL A 144 -3.12 16.35 4.51
CA VAL A 144 -3.03 17.58 3.72
C VAL A 144 -1.96 17.39 2.63
N PRO A 145 -2.33 16.87 1.43
CA PRO A 145 -1.40 16.71 0.33
C PRO A 145 -0.89 18.06 -0.20
N HIS A 146 0.40 18.13 -0.48
CA HIS A 146 1.05 19.25 -1.17
C HIS A 146 1.06 19.03 -2.69
N ALA A 147 1.46 17.83 -3.12
CA ALA A 147 1.54 17.44 -4.52
C ALA A 147 1.43 15.91 -4.67
N VAL A 148 0.87 15.47 -5.80
CA VAL A 148 0.87 14.07 -6.23
C VAL A 148 1.77 13.95 -7.45
N TYR A 149 2.67 12.98 -7.40
CA TYR A 149 3.50 12.58 -8.52
C TYR A 149 3.02 11.24 -9.05
N VAL A 150 2.95 11.10 -10.37
CA VAL A 150 2.63 9.83 -11.04
C VAL A 150 3.67 9.50 -12.10
N ALA A 151 3.91 8.21 -12.33
CA ALA A 151 4.86 7.76 -13.36
C ALA A 151 4.34 8.07 -14.77
N ASP A 152 3.05 7.78 -14.99
CA ASP A 152 2.34 8.00 -16.24
C ASP A 152 0.90 8.42 -15.93
N GLN A 153 0.49 9.61 -16.41
CA GLN A 153 -0.88 10.09 -16.20
C GLN A 153 -1.94 9.32 -17.00
N THR A 154 -1.54 8.51 -17.97
CA THR A 154 -2.44 7.69 -18.78
C THR A 154 -2.63 6.28 -18.23
N ASP A 155 -1.84 5.89 -17.22
CA ASP A 155 -1.93 4.59 -16.58
C ASP A 155 -3.31 4.41 -15.90
N PRO A 156 -4.10 3.39 -16.28
CA PRO A 156 -5.38 3.10 -15.67
C PRO A 156 -5.31 2.95 -14.15
N GLU A 157 -4.20 2.44 -13.62
CA GLU A 157 -4.05 2.21 -12.18
C GLU A 157 -3.95 3.51 -11.38
N VAL A 158 -3.53 4.63 -11.97
CA VAL A 158 -3.41 5.92 -11.24
C VAL A 158 -4.62 6.84 -11.43
N GLN A 159 -5.61 6.46 -12.24
CA GLN A 159 -6.72 7.37 -12.57
C GLN A 159 -7.54 7.77 -11.34
N HIS A 160 -7.72 6.87 -10.36
CA HIS A 160 -8.43 7.19 -9.13
C HIS A 160 -7.69 8.24 -8.30
N ILE A 161 -6.35 8.18 -8.21
CA ILE A 161 -5.58 9.16 -7.43
C ILE A 161 -5.54 10.52 -8.15
N ILE A 162 -5.50 10.54 -9.48
CA ILE A 162 -5.63 11.78 -10.28
C ILE A 162 -6.99 12.43 -10.00
N HIS A 163 -8.06 11.66 -10.03
CA HIS A 163 -9.40 12.14 -9.73
C HIS A 163 -9.50 12.74 -8.31
N LEU A 164 -8.97 12.02 -7.29
CA LEU A 164 -8.96 12.50 -5.90
C LEU A 164 -8.12 13.77 -5.72
N ALA A 165 -6.99 13.88 -6.41
CA ALA A 165 -6.13 15.05 -6.39
C ALA A 165 -6.85 16.27 -6.98
N GLN A 166 -7.54 16.11 -8.12
CA GLN A 166 -8.35 17.17 -8.74
C GLN A 166 -9.47 17.65 -7.81
N MET A 167 -10.20 16.74 -7.17
CA MET A 167 -11.25 17.08 -6.19
C MET A 167 -10.70 17.89 -5.00
N SER A 168 -9.44 17.64 -4.63
CA SER A 168 -8.77 18.28 -3.50
C SER A 168 -7.93 19.49 -3.92
N ASN A 169 -7.99 19.92 -5.18
CA ASN A 169 -7.15 20.97 -5.77
C ASN A 169 -5.64 20.77 -5.56
N VAL A 170 -5.18 19.52 -5.62
CA VAL A 170 -3.78 19.14 -5.48
C VAL A 170 -3.15 18.99 -6.86
N PRO A 171 -1.98 19.58 -7.12
CA PRO A 171 -1.30 19.42 -8.39
C PRO A 171 -0.87 17.96 -8.61
N VAL A 172 -1.10 17.47 -9.83
CA VAL A 172 -0.60 16.17 -10.31
C VAL A 172 0.55 16.43 -11.28
N ILE A 173 1.70 15.81 -11.03
CA ILE A 173 2.93 16.02 -11.79
C ILE A 173 3.46 14.68 -12.28
N GLN A 174 3.61 14.53 -13.60
CA GLN A 174 4.21 13.31 -14.17
C GLN A 174 5.74 13.37 -14.09
N ARG A 175 6.39 12.29 -13.64
CA ARG A 175 7.86 12.16 -13.61
C ARG A 175 8.28 10.70 -13.51
N ASP A 176 9.56 10.42 -13.75
CA ASP A 176 10.14 9.11 -13.43
C ASP A 176 10.13 8.89 -11.89
N LEU A 177 9.49 7.81 -11.49
CA LEU A 177 9.34 7.33 -10.11
C LEU A 177 9.95 5.93 -9.91
N HIS A 178 10.73 5.47 -10.88
CA HIS A 178 11.33 4.13 -10.92
C HIS A 178 10.26 3.03 -10.78
N ASN A 179 10.28 2.30 -9.66
CA ASN A 179 9.36 1.20 -9.42
C ASN A 179 7.98 1.64 -8.93
N TYR A 180 7.83 2.89 -8.50
CA TYR A 180 6.56 3.40 -7.97
C TYR A 180 5.68 3.96 -9.08
N ARG A 181 4.37 3.74 -9.00
CA ARG A 181 3.39 4.36 -9.91
C ARG A 181 2.97 5.74 -9.43
N ALA A 182 2.91 5.92 -8.11
CA ALA A 182 2.57 7.20 -7.51
C ALA A 182 3.35 7.50 -6.23
N VAL A 183 3.55 8.79 -5.97
CA VAL A 183 4.10 9.31 -4.72
C VAL A 183 3.29 10.54 -4.33
N THR A 184 2.85 10.65 -3.07
CA THR A 184 2.25 11.89 -2.55
C THR A 184 3.20 12.54 -1.55
N ILE A 185 3.42 13.85 -1.68
CA ILE A 185 4.10 14.63 -0.66
C ILE A 185 3.04 15.33 0.18
N ILE A 186 3.08 15.18 1.50
CA ILE A 186 2.17 15.86 2.42
C ILE A 186 2.82 17.13 2.99
N GLN A 187 1.99 18.10 3.38
CA GLN A 187 2.45 19.34 4.01
C GLN A 187 2.98 19.10 5.43
N LYS A 188 3.82 20.02 5.90
CA LYS A 188 4.17 20.13 7.32
C LYS A 188 3.04 20.90 8.00
N VAL A 189 2.12 20.18 8.62
CA VAL A 189 1.12 20.78 9.52
C VAL A 189 1.75 20.89 10.91
N GLY A 190 1.71 22.08 11.51
CA GLY A 190 2.15 22.28 12.90
C GLY A 190 0.99 22.08 13.86
N GLY A 191 1.11 21.16 14.82
CA GLY A 191 0.17 20.95 15.94
C GLY A 191 -1.13 20.18 15.61
N GLU A 192 -1.63 19.44 16.62
CA GLU A 192 -2.86 18.60 16.75
C GLU A 192 -3.26 17.63 15.62
N GLN A 193 -2.67 17.71 14.43
CA GLN A 193 -2.92 16.78 13.30
C GLN A 193 -1.72 15.87 12.97
N GLU A 194 -0.71 15.82 13.86
CA GLU A 194 0.33 14.78 13.88
C GLU A 194 -0.20 13.47 14.48
#